data_AF-A0A7Y9I3G5-F1
#
_entry.id   AF-A0A7Y9I3G5-F1
#
_cell.length_a   1.000
_cell.length_b   1.000
_cell.length_c   1.000
_cell.angle_alpha   90.00
_cell.angle_beta   90.00
_cell.angle_gamma   90.00
#
_symmetry.space_group_name_H-M   'P 1'
#
loop_
_entity.id
_entity.type
_entity.pdbx_description
1 polymer ?
#
loop_
_entity_poly.entity_id
_entity_poly.type
_entity_poly.pdbx_seq_one_letter_code
_entity_poly.pdbx_strand_id
1 'polypeptide(L)'
;MKRILTLLVAGVATLSFAGCAEAGISAGDAYAIGCPAVDSAAATGSVANKATLAGLRALRDSRQLDADGQAWVEATITLLENPKEVPAEAKKLIIDGCAENGHPLSNLG
;
A
#
# COMPACT_ATOMS: atom_id res chain seq x y z
N MET A 1 -20.96 -20.08 47.57
CA MET A 1 -21.97 -20.17 46.49
C MET A 1 -21.39 -19.55 45.23
N LYS A 2 -21.58 -20.23 44.10
CA LYS A 2 -21.01 -19.99 42.78
C LYS A 2 -21.84 -18.93 42.03
N ARG A 3 -21.22 -18.00 41.30
CA ARG A 3 -21.67 -17.46 40.00
C ARG A 3 -20.59 -16.56 39.36
N ILE A 4 -20.56 -16.66 38.04
CA ILE A 4 -19.53 -16.29 37.05
C ILE A 4 -20.03 -15.06 36.28
N LEU A 5 -19.12 -14.40 35.53
CA LEU A 5 -19.31 -13.46 34.41
C LEU A 5 -19.57 -11.99 34.84
N THR A 6 -18.99 -10.96 34.21
CA THR A 6 -18.82 -10.76 32.76
C THR A 6 -17.69 -9.75 32.46
N LEU A 7 -16.88 -10.05 31.44
CA LEU A 7 -16.00 -9.12 30.73
C LEU A 7 -16.82 -7.98 30.08
N LEU A 8 -16.38 -6.73 30.20
CA LEU A 8 -16.72 -5.63 29.30
C LEU A 8 -15.59 -4.59 29.37
N VAL A 9 -14.54 -4.81 28.57
CA VAL A 9 -13.61 -3.73 28.16
C VAL A 9 -14.19 -3.18 26.87
N ALA A 10 -14.72 -1.96 26.93
CA ALA A 10 -15.24 -1.26 25.77
C ALA A 10 -14.39 -0.02 25.49
N GLY A 11 -13.62 -0.11 24.40
CA GLY A 11 -13.57 0.93 23.38
C GLY A 11 -12.89 2.25 23.74
N VAL A 12 -11.56 2.27 23.61
CA VAL A 12 -10.90 3.44 23.01
C VAL A 12 -10.18 2.94 21.76
N ALA A 13 -10.82 3.08 20.61
CA ALA A 13 -10.14 2.96 19.32
C ALA A 13 -9.26 4.19 19.14
N THR A 14 -8.14 4.23 19.85
CA THR A 14 -7.03 5.10 19.45
C THR A 14 -6.51 4.55 18.14
N LEU A 15 -6.70 5.30 17.05
CA LEU A 15 -5.91 5.17 15.83
C LEU A 15 -4.46 5.54 16.18
N SER A 16 -3.78 4.64 16.88
CA SER A 16 -2.37 4.74 17.21
C SER A 16 -1.59 4.26 16.00
N PHE A 17 -1.15 5.20 15.17
CA PHE A 17 -0.02 5.01 14.26
C PHE A 17 1.34 5.00 15.01
N ALA A 18 1.35 4.68 16.31
CA ALA A 18 2.55 4.54 17.12
C ALA A 18 2.62 3.10 17.65
N GLY A 19 3.38 2.24 16.95
CA GLY A 19 3.75 0.92 17.47
C GLY A 19 3.43 -0.28 16.58
N CYS A 20 3.73 -0.23 15.28
CA CYS A 20 4.23 -1.43 14.60
C CYS A 20 5.76 -1.31 14.48
N ALA A 21 6.45 -1.36 15.62
CA ALA A 21 7.88 -1.61 15.61
C ALA A 21 8.10 -3.11 15.42
N GLU A 22 8.83 -3.49 14.37
CA GLU A 22 9.25 -4.86 14.06
C GLU A 22 8.15 -5.85 13.66
N ALA A 23 7.25 -5.44 12.77
CA ALA A 23 6.74 -6.37 11.77
C ALA A 23 7.37 -5.94 10.45
N GLY A 24 8.24 -6.78 9.89
CA GLY A 24 8.87 -6.53 8.60
C GLY A 24 7.81 -6.10 7.60
N ILE A 25 7.95 -4.87 7.07
CA ILE A 25 6.98 -4.30 6.12
C ILE A 25 6.82 -5.32 4.99
N SER A 26 5.64 -5.92 4.92
CA SER A 26 5.36 -7.05 4.04
C SER A 26 4.98 -6.53 2.65
N ALA A 27 5.05 -7.40 1.64
CA ALA A 27 4.50 -7.09 0.32
C ALA A 27 3.04 -6.61 0.42
N GLY A 28 2.24 -7.17 1.36
CA GLY A 28 0.89 -6.70 1.64
C GLY A 28 0.79 -5.22 2.02
N ASP A 29 1.75 -4.70 2.78
CA ASP A 29 1.79 -3.27 3.15
C ASP A 29 2.10 -2.39 1.95
N ALA A 30 2.88 -2.91 0.98
CA ALA A 30 3.16 -2.19 -0.26
C ALA A 30 1.89 -1.93 -1.06
N TYR A 31 1.01 -2.94 -1.20
CA TYR A 31 -0.28 -2.79 -1.90
C TYR A 31 -1.24 -1.88 -1.13
N ALA A 32 -1.32 -2.03 0.20
CA ALA A 32 -2.18 -1.21 1.04
C ALA A 32 -1.81 0.29 1.01
N ILE A 33 -0.53 0.62 0.81
CA ILE A 33 -0.04 2.00 0.70
C ILE A 33 -0.08 2.49 -0.74
N GLY A 34 0.38 1.67 -1.70
CA GLY A 34 0.59 2.08 -3.08
C GLY A 34 -0.69 2.16 -3.90
N CYS A 35 -1.62 1.20 -3.77
CA CYS A 35 -2.83 1.18 -4.59
C CYS A 35 -3.72 2.42 -4.39
N PRO A 36 -4.00 2.90 -3.16
CA PRO A 36 -4.76 4.14 -2.96
C PRO A 36 -4.05 5.38 -3.53
N ALA A 37 -2.72 5.40 -3.47
CA ALA A 37 -1.93 6.50 -4.02
C ALA A 37 -1.96 6.51 -5.55
N VAL A 38 -1.86 5.34 -6.17
CA VAL A 38 -2.01 5.17 -7.63
C VAL A 38 -3.39 5.63 -8.07
N ASP A 39 -4.43 5.18 -7.38
CA ASP A 39 -5.81 5.53 -7.75
C ASP A 39 -6.07 7.04 -7.62
N SER A 40 -5.55 7.65 -6.55
CA SER A 40 -5.62 9.09 -6.34
C SER A 40 -4.83 9.86 -7.39
N ALA A 41 -3.63 9.40 -7.75
CA ALA A 41 -2.79 10.02 -8.78
C ALA A 41 -3.47 9.92 -10.15
N ALA A 42 -4.11 8.80 -10.46
CA ALA A 42 -4.85 8.59 -11.70
C ALA A 42 -6.10 9.50 -11.77
N ALA A 43 -6.85 9.62 -10.66
CA ALA A 43 -8.03 10.49 -10.58
C ALA A 43 -7.69 11.98 -10.72
N THR A 44 -6.59 12.42 -10.12
CA THR A 44 -6.21 13.84 -10.04
C THR A 44 -5.22 14.27 -11.12
N GLY A 45 -4.63 13.32 -11.85
CA GLY A 45 -3.51 13.57 -12.76
C GLY A 45 -2.27 14.15 -12.07
N SER A 46 -2.16 14.02 -10.74
CA SER A 46 -1.14 14.66 -9.91
C SER A 46 -0.15 13.64 -9.36
N VAL A 47 1.07 14.11 -9.08
CA VAL A 47 2.12 13.30 -8.46
C VAL A 47 1.75 12.91 -7.03
N ALA A 48 2.18 11.73 -6.60
CA ALA A 48 1.90 11.26 -5.25
C ALA A 48 2.54 12.14 -4.16
N ASN A 49 1.97 12.05 -2.97
CA ASN A 49 2.55 12.65 -1.77
C ASN A 49 3.96 12.07 -1.51
N LYS A 50 4.92 12.94 -1.16
CA LYS A 50 6.30 12.58 -0.82
C LYS A 50 6.40 11.51 0.27
N ALA A 51 5.46 11.50 1.22
CA ALA A 51 5.42 10.49 2.28
C ALA A 51 5.17 9.08 1.73
N THR A 52 4.26 8.94 0.76
CA THR A 52 3.98 7.67 0.08
C THR A 52 5.20 7.20 -0.72
N LEU A 53 5.83 8.10 -1.49
CA LEU A 53 7.05 7.77 -2.24
C LEU A 53 8.18 7.32 -1.31
N ALA A 54 8.35 7.97 -0.16
CA ALA A 54 9.35 7.56 0.84
C ALA A 54 9.06 6.17 1.42
N GLY A 55 7.79 5.86 1.72
CA GLY A 55 7.37 4.53 2.20
C GLY A 55 7.64 3.42 1.17
N LEU A 56 7.26 3.65 -0.09
CA LEU A 56 7.51 2.70 -1.18
C LEU A 56 9.02 2.51 -1.45
N ARG A 57 9.82 3.57 -1.39
CA ARG A 57 11.28 3.46 -1.50
C ARG A 57 11.90 2.68 -0.34
N ALA A 58 11.44 2.91 0.89
CA ALA A 58 11.90 2.14 2.04
C ALA A 58 11.56 0.64 1.90
N LEU A 59 10.38 0.34 1.36
CA LEU A 59 9.95 -1.02 1.00
C LEU A 59 10.88 -1.67 -0.04
N ARG A 60 11.11 -0.97 -1.15
CA ARG A 60 12.06 -1.38 -2.20
C ARG A 60 13.44 -1.69 -1.63
N ASP A 61 13.94 -0.82 -0.76
CA ASP A 61 15.29 -0.90 -0.20
C ASP A 61 15.41 -1.95 0.92
N SER A 62 14.28 -2.40 1.49
CA SER A 62 14.26 -3.36 2.60
C SER A 62 14.69 -4.78 2.23
N ARG A 63 14.67 -5.13 0.93
CA ARG A 63 14.94 -6.50 0.41
C ARG A 63 14.04 -7.60 1.01
N GLN A 64 12.88 -7.23 1.53
CA GLN A 64 11.88 -8.16 2.09
C GLN A 64 10.83 -8.62 1.06
N LEU A 65 10.83 -7.99 -0.11
CA LEU A 65 9.93 -8.31 -1.21
C LEU A 65 10.51 -9.45 -2.07
N ASP A 66 9.63 -10.30 -2.57
CA ASP A 66 9.96 -11.24 -3.65
C ASP A 66 10.12 -10.49 -4.99
N ALA A 67 10.44 -11.22 -6.05
CA ALA A 67 10.69 -10.61 -7.36
C ALA A 67 9.47 -9.84 -7.90
N ASP A 68 8.27 -10.39 -7.72
CA ASP A 68 7.03 -9.80 -8.21
C ASP A 68 6.64 -8.56 -7.40
N GLY A 69 6.75 -8.63 -6.07
CA GLY A 69 6.57 -7.50 -5.18
C GLY A 69 7.57 -6.38 -5.49
N GLN A 70 8.82 -6.72 -5.84
CA GLN A 70 9.80 -5.71 -6.23
C GLN A 70 9.47 -5.02 -7.54
N ALA A 71 9.13 -5.81 -8.56
CA ALA A 71 8.72 -5.25 -9.86
C ALA A 71 7.51 -4.33 -9.70
N TRP A 72 6.56 -4.71 -8.83
CA TRP A 72 5.38 -3.91 -8.55
C TRP A 72 5.69 -2.60 -7.82
N VAL A 73 6.54 -2.62 -6.80
CA VAL A 73 6.92 -1.39 -6.08
C VAL A 73 7.67 -0.43 -7.00
N GLU A 74 8.60 -0.92 -7.82
CA GLU A 74 9.37 -0.09 -8.76
C GLU A 74 8.48 0.54 -9.83
N ALA A 75 7.56 -0.23 -10.41
CA ALA A 75 6.57 0.25 -11.36
C ALA A 75 5.66 1.33 -10.73
N THR A 76 5.22 1.09 -9.49
CA THR A 76 4.38 2.02 -8.74
C THR A 76 5.10 3.33 -8.45
N ILE A 77 6.35 3.30 -7.99
CA ILE A 77 7.15 4.51 -7.78
C ILE A 77 7.28 5.30 -9.09
N THR A 78 7.62 4.62 -10.18
CA THR A 78 7.75 5.24 -11.51
C THR A 78 6.46 5.94 -11.94
N LEU A 79 5.31 5.28 -11.73
CA LEU A 79 4.00 5.87 -12.04
C LEU A 79 3.69 7.09 -11.18
N LEU A 80 3.96 7.00 -9.89
CA LEU A 80 3.64 8.07 -8.95
C LEU A 80 4.55 9.31 -9.13
N GLU A 81 5.76 9.12 -9.65
CA GLU A 81 6.69 10.20 -10.00
C GLU A 81 6.36 10.81 -11.37
N ASN A 82 6.06 9.96 -12.36
CA ASN A 82 5.86 10.37 -13.75
C ASN A 82 4.62 9.68 -14.35
N PRO A 83 3.40 10.08 -13.95
CA PRO A 83 2.16 9.38 -14.35
C PRO A 83 1.90 9.40 -15.87
N LYS A 84 2.59 10.27 -16.62
CA LYS A 84 2.47 10.42 -18.07
C LYS A 84 3.39 9.51 -18.88
N GLU A 85 4.41 8.91 -18.25
CA GLU A 85 5.48 8.19 -18.95
C GLU A 85 5.51 6.69 -18.65
N VAL A 86 4.45 6.17 -18.04
CA VAL A 86 4.39 4.77 -17.64
C VAL A 86 4.02 3.88 -18.83
N PRO A 87 4.86 2.88 -19.19
CA PRO A 87 4.54 1.94 -20.25
C PRO A 87 3.31 1.10 -19.90
N ALA A 88 2.60 0.63 -20.93
CA ALA A 88 1.34 -0.10 -20.77
C ALA A 88 1.50 -1.39 -19.95
N GLU A 89 2.64 -2.07 -20.10
CA GLU A 89 3.00 -3.28 -19.36
C GLU A 89 3.15 -3.00 -17.87
N ALA A 90 3.77 -1.88 -17.49
CA ALA A 90 3.91 -1.48 -16.10
C ALA A 90 2.56 -1.06 -15.51
N LYS A 91 1.71 -0.37 -16.26
CA LYS A 91 0.32 -0.08 -15.82
C LYS A 91 -0.46 -1.35 -15.56
N LYS A 92 -0.39 -2.32 -16.48
CA LYS A 92 -1.07 -3.61 -16.32
C LYS A 92 -0.59 -4.33 -15.07
N LEU A 93 0.72 -4.37 -14.84
CA LEU A 93 1.31 -4.96 -13.63
C LEU A 93 0.79 -4.30 -12.36
N ILE A 94 0.64 -2.97 -12.35
CA ILE A 94 0.11 -2.23 -11.20
C ILE A 94 -1.38 -2.56 -10.97
N ILE A 95 -2.19 -2.54 -12.03
CA ILE A 95 -3.63 -2.84 -11.98
C ILE A 95 -3.87 -4.27 -11.48
N ASP A 96 -3.21 -5.25 -12.08
CA ASP A 96 -3.35 -6.66 -11.74
C ASP A 96 -2.90 -6.89 -10.29
N GLY A 97 -1.72 -6.39 -9.92
CA GLY A 97 -1.20 -6.52 -8.55
C GLY A 97 -2.11 -5.90 -7.49
N CYS A 98 -2.74 -4.75 -7.79
CA CYS A 98 -3.73 -4.15 -6.90
C CYS A 98 -5.00 -4.99 -6.78
N ALA A 99 -5.53 -5.52 -7.89
CA ALA A 99 -6.73 -6.35 -7.87
C ALA A 99 -6.51 -7.70 -7.14
N GLU A 100 -5.39 -8.38 -7.42
CA GLU A 100 -5.04 -9.67 -6.81
C GLU A 100 -4.81 -9.58 -5.30
N ASN A 101 -4.41 -8.41 -4.80
CA ASN A 101 -4.22 -8.14 -3.38
C ASN A 101 -5.42 -7.45 -2.72
N GLY A 102 -6.59 -7.42 -3.36
CA GLY A 102 -7.84 -6.93 -2.76
C GLY A 102 -8.02 -5.41 -2.75
N HIS A 103 -7.25 -4.69 -3.57
CA HIS A 103 -7.27 -3.23 -3.70
C HIS A 103 -7.57 -2.77 -5.14
N PRO A 104 -8.68 -3.21 -5.78
CA PRO A 104 -8.94 -2.88 -7.18
C PRO A 104 -8.99 -1.36 -7.43
N LEU A 105 -8.30 -0.92 -8.48
CA LEU A 105 -8.24 0.49 -8.88
C LEU A 105 -9.50 0.89 -9.64
N SER A 106 -9.97 2.11 -9.41
CA SER A 106 -11.18 2.67 -10.04
C SER A 106 -10.85 3.70 -11.13
N ASN A 107 -9.67 4.33 -11.03
CA ASN A 107 -9.32 5.51 -11.82
C ASN A 107 -8.14 5.28 -12.78
N LEU A 108 -7.43 4.14 -12.65
CA LEU A 108 -6.35 3.75 -13.55
C LEU A 108 -6.84 2.66 -14.52
N GLY A 109 -6.83 2.95 -15.82
CA GLY A 109 -7.21 2.04 -16.91
C GLY A 109 -6.22 2.04 -18.07
#